data_AF-A0AAU1HGT5-F1
#
_entry.id   AF-A0AAU1HGT5-F1
#
_cell.length_a   1.000
_cell.length_b   1.000
_cell.length_c   1.000
_cell.angle_alpha   90.00
_cell.angle_beta   90.00
_cell.angle_gamma   90.00
#
_symmetry.space_group_name_H-M   'P 1'
#
loop_
_entity.id
_entity.type
_entity.pdbx_description
1 polymer ?
#
loop_
_entity_poly.entity_id
_entity_poly.type
_entity_poly.pdbx_seq_one_letter_code
_entity_poly.pdbx_strand_id
1 'polypeptide(L)'
;MKSENTTFRGGPLDGRVLPILLGPTGHPPKWYEVPVPDAGGGPATVHAYRRTPAGYSKRLGLQRGWVYEYAPGGRERFQPKWPWRKPRSGS
;
A
#
# COMPACT_ATOMS: atom_id res chain seq x y z
N MET A 1 -5.74 -20.28 0.56
CA MET A 1 -5.39 -18.85 0.33
C MET A 1 -3.95 -18.79 -0.12
N LYS A 2 -3.62 -17.96 -1.12
CA LYS A 2 -2.25 -17.84 -1.66
C LYS A 2 -1.58 -16.57 -1.12
N SER A 3 -0.29 -16.62 -0.86
CA SER A 3 0.54 -15.46 -0.50
C SER A 3 1.68 -15.26 -1.51
N GLU A 4 2.20 -14.03 -1.56
CA GLU A 4 3.40 -13.66 -2.31
C GLU A 4 4.39 -12.96 -1.37
N ASN A 5 5.67 -13.31 -1.47
CA ASN A 5 6.72 -12.60 -0.75
C ASN A 5 6.98 -11.25 -1.44
N THR A 6 6.58 -10.15 -0.81
CA THR A 6 6.64 -8.80 -1.38
C THR A 6 7.64 -7.94 -0.62
N THR A 7 8.51 -7.24 -1.35
CA THR A 7 9.51 -6.32 -0.79
C THR A 7 8.90 -4.96 -0.45
N PHE A 8 9.32 -4.39 0.67
CA PHE A 8 8.97 -3.06 1.13
C PHE A 8 10.13 -2.08 0.92
N ARG A 9 9.83 -0.86 0.45
CA ARG A 9 10.80 0.20 0.15
C ARG A 9 10.43 1.48 0.90
N GLY A 10 11.39 2.05 1.61
CA GLY A 10 11.25 3.23 2.46
C GLY A 10 10.48 2.96 3.76
N GLY A 11 10.43 3.98 4.62
CA GLY A 11 9.70 3.92 5.89
C GLY A 11 10.22 2.86 6.87
N PRO A 12 9.44 2.53 7.92
CA PRO A 12 9.87 1.59 8.96
C PRO A 12 10.11 0.14 8.52
N LEU A 13 9.63 -0.26 7.34
CA LEU A 13 9.77 -1.62 6.81
C LEU A 13 10.78 -1.71 5.66
N ASP A 14 11.60 -0.68 5.44
CA ASP A 14 12.54 -0.66 4.33
C ASP A 14 13.45 -1.90 4.30
N GLY A 15 13.61 -2.47 3.10
CA GLY A 15 14.40 -3.68 2.87
C GLY A 15 13.77 -4.99 3.35
N ARG A 16 12.62 -4.95 4.03
CA ARG A 16 11.94 -6.17 4.49
C ARG A 16 11.17 -6.84 3.36
N VAL A 17 11.04 -8.16 3.49
CA VAL A 17 10.19 -8.99 2.62
C VAL A 17 9.18 -9.70 3.49
N LEU A 18 7.89 -9.54 3.19
CA LEU A 18 6.80 -10.14 3.96
C LEU A 18 5.92 -11.00 3.06
N PRO A 19 5.37 -12.13 3.56
CA PRO A 19 4.35 -12.89 2.85
C PRO A 19 3.01 -12.16 2.92
N ILE A 20 2.57 -11.61 1.79
CA ILE A 20 1.32 -10.86 1.67
C ILE A 20 0.25 -11.74 1.05
N LEU A 21 -0.93 -11.77 1.69
CA LEU A 21 -2.08 -12.49 1.17
C LEU A 21 -2.57 -11.86 -0.13
N LEU A 22 -2.81 -12.72 -1.13
CA LEU A 22 -3.33 -12.30 -2.42
C LEU A 22 -4.85 -12.27 -2.39
N GLY A 23 -5.43 -11.25 -3.02
CA GLY A 23 -6.86 -11.19 -3.24
C GLY A 23 -7.35 -12.16 -4.31
N PRO A 24 -8.67 -12.21 -4.58
CA PRO A 24 -9.25 -13.08 -5.60
C PRO A 24 -8.67 -12.90 -7.01
N THR A 25 -8.15 -11.71 -7.30
CA THR A 25 -7.47 -11.38 -8.57
C THR A 25 -6.01 -11.84 -8.64
N GLY A 26 -5.51 -12.52 -7.61
CA GLY A 26 -4.12 -12.96 -7.52
C GLY A 26 -3.12 -11.83 -7.26
N HIS A 27 -3.58 -10.63 -6.91
CA HIS A 27 -2.71 -9.50 -6.63
C HIS A 27 -2.68 -9.16 -5.12
N PRO A 28 -1.54 -8.66 -4.60
CA PRO A 28 -1.48 -8.08 -3.25
C PRO A 28 -2.47 -6.91 -3.11
N PRO A 29 -2.91 -6.52 -1.90
CA PRO A 29 -3.77 -5.34 -1.72
C PRO A 29 -3.15 -4.07 -2.33
N LYS A 30 -3.96 -3.11 -2.79
CA LYS A 30 -3.44 -1.83 -3.31
C LYS A 30 -2.69 -1.02 -2.24
N TRP A 31 -3.17 -1.11 -1.00
CA TRP A 31 -2.62 -0.43 0.16
C TRP A 31 -2.33 -1.43 1.26
N TYR A 32 -1.23 -1.25 1.95
CA TYR A 32 -0.86 -1.98 3.15
C TYR A 32 -0.60 -0.97 4.27
N GLU A 33 -1.33 -1.11 5.38
CA GLU A 33 -1.25 -0.22 6.53
C GLU A 33 -0.71 -1.01 7.72
N VAL A 34 0.35 -0.49 8.35
CA VAL A 34 0.99 -1.12 9.51
C VAL A 34 0.93 -0.16 10.71
N PRO A 35 0.28 -0.55 11.81
CA PRO A 35 0.40 0.18 13.07
C PRO A 35 1.74 -0.14 13.71
N VAL A 36 2.55 0.90 13.95
CA VAL A 36 3.81 0.80 14.70
C VAL A 36 3.57 1.42 16.07
N PRO A 37 3.69 0.64 17.18
CA PRO A 37 3.55 1.17 18.53
C PRO A 37 4.56 2.30 18.80
N ASP A 38 4.13 3.31 19.55
CA ASP A 38 5.04 4.33 20.05
C ASP A 38 5.92 3.75 21.16
N ALA A 39 7.22 4.04 21.11
CA ALA A 39 8.19 3.50 22.08
C ALA A 39 7.97 4.06 23.50
N GLY A 40 7.35 5.23 23.64
CA GLY A 40 6.98 5.86 24.91
C GLY A 40 5.60 5.46 25.43
N GLY A 41 4.92 4.50 24.79
CA GLY A 41 3.58 4.06 25.17
C GLY A 41 2.44 4.95 24.67
N GLY A 42 2.73 5.90 23.76
CA GLY A 42 1.72 6.68 23.06
C GLY A 42 0.91 5.88 22.03
N PRO A 43 -0.05 6.53 21.34
CA PRO A 43 -0.84 5.89 20.31
C PRO A 43 0.04 5.39 19.15
N ALA A 44 -0.29 4.22 18.58
CA ALA A 44 0.43 3.67 17.45
C ALA A 44 0.33 4.59 16.21
N THR A 45 1.46 4.77 15.52
CA THR A 45 1.50 5.48 14.24
C THR A 45 1.22 4.50 13.10
N VAL A 46 0.26 4.84 12.24
CA VAL A 46 -0.06 4.01 11.07
C VAL A 46 0.78 4.45 9.88
N HIS A 47 1.62 3.55 9.38
CA HIS A 47 2.40 3.75 8.16
C HIS A 47 1.70 3.08 6.98
N ALA A 48 1.52 3.82 5.89
CA ALA A 48 0.91 3.30 4.66
C ALA A 48 1.95 3.00 3.60
N TYR A 49 1.72 1.93 2.85
CA TYR A 49 2.51 1.55 1.68
C TYR A 49 1.59 1.30 0.49
N ARG A 50 1.99 1.79 -0.68
CA ARG A 50 1.25 1.62 -1.94
C ARG A 50 1.90 0.52 -2.77
N ARG A 51 1.08 -0.38 -3.30
CA ARG A 51 1.51 -1.41 -4.23
C ARG A 51 1.97 -0.77 -5.56
N THR A 52 3.20 -1.04 -5.98
CA THR A 52 3.77 -0.60 -7.26
C THR A 52 4.39 -1.77 -8.02
N PRO A 53 4.48 -1.70 -9.36
CA PRO A 53 5.20 -2.69 -10.14
C PRO A 53 6.67 -2.76 -9.71
N ALA A 54 7.19 -3.97 -9.48
CA ALA A 54 8.61 -4.16 -9.16
C ALA A 54 9.55 -3.75 -10.32
N GLY A 55 9.00 -3.71 -11.52
CA GLY A 55 9.67 -3.40 -12.78
C GLY A 55 9.06 -4.20 -13.92
N TYR A 56 9.59 -3.99 -15.12
CA TYR A 56 9.13 -4.65 -16.34
C TYR A 56 10.27 -5.41 -17.02
N SER A 57 9.96 -6.48 -17.76
CA SER A 57 10.94 -7.22 -18.53
C SER A 57 11.39 -6.41 -19.76
N LYS A 58 12.69 -6.40 -20.05
CA LYS A 58 13.27 -5.52 -21.09
C LYS A 58 12.71 -5.74 -22.49
N ARG A 59 12.42 -6.99 -22.86
CA ARG A 59 12.03 -7.37 -24.23
C ARG A 59 10.52 -7.42 -24.44
N LEU A 60 9.76 -7.85 -23.42
CA LEU A 60 8.32 -8.08 -23.55
C LEU A 60 7.47 -7.10 -22.74
N GLY A 61 8.09 -6.23 -21.92
CA GLY A 61 7.36 -5.31 -21.06
C GLY A 61 6.51 -5.99 -20.00
N LEU A 62 6.81 -7.26 -19.67
CA LEU A 62 6.02 -8.02 -18.69
C LEU A 62 6.38 -7.59 -17.27
N GLN A 63 5.37 -7.31 -16.46
CA GLN A 63 5.57 -6.94 -15.06
C GLN A 63 6.23 -8.08 -14.27
N ARG A 64 7.28 -7.75 -13.49
CA ARG A 64 8.09 -8.72 -12.73
C ARG A 64 7.60 -8.97 -11.30
N GLY A 65 6.32 -8.70 -11.02
CA GLY A 65 5.73 -8.77 -9.68
C GLY A 65 5.52 -7.40 -9.04
N TRP A 66 5.36 -7.39 -7.71
CA TRP A 66 4.95 -6.21 -6.95
C TRP A 66 5.96 -5.86 -5.86
N VAL A 67 6.02 -4.58 -5.51
CA VAL A 67 6.65 -4.06 -4.29
C VAL A 67 5.68 -3.12 -3.58
N TYR A 68 5.96 -2.84 -2.31
CA TYR A 68 5.26 -1.83 -1.53
C TYR A 68 6.18 -0.64 -1.29
N GLU A 69 5.80 0.52 -1.81
CA GLU A 69 6.53 1.77 -1.60
C GLU A 69 5.88 2.59 -0.48
N TYR A 70 6.71 3.10 0.43
CA TYR A 70 6.25 3.90 1.56
C TYR A 70 5.56 5.18 1.07
N ALA A 71 4.37 5.45 1.60
CA ALA A 71 3.60 6.65 1.36
C ALA A 71 3.67 7.54 2.60
N PRO A 72 4.58 8.52 2.67
CA PRO A 72 4.75 9.38 3.85
C PRO A 72 3.50 10.21 4.16
N GLY A 73 2.72 10.57 3.14
CA GLY A 73 1.42 11.24 3.29
C GLY A 73 0.27 10.31 3.73
N GLY A 74 0.54 9.05 4.00
CA GLY A 74 -0.48 8.05 4.34
C GLY A 74 -1.27 7.56 3.12
N ARG A 75 -2.32 6.80 3.40
CA ARG A 75 -3.21 6.26 2.38
C ARG A 75 -4.12 7.35 1.82
N GLU A 76 -4.10 7.50 0.50
CA GLU A 76 -5.01 8.41 -0.19
C GLU A 76 -6.47 7.96 0.01
N ARG A 77 -7.27 8.83 0.65
CA ARG A 77 -8.71 8.62 0.79
C ARG A 77 -9.39 9.00 -0.52
N PHE A 78 -9.71 7.99 -1.33
CA PHE A 78 -10.53 8.21 -2.51
C PHE A 78 -11.92 8.66 -2.05
N GLN A 79 -12.29 9.89 -2.42
CA GLN A 79 -13.68 10.32 -2.39
C GLN A 79 -14.27 10.03 -3.76
N PRO A 80 -15.22 9.09 -3.88
CA PRO A 80 -15.89 8.87 -5.15
C PRO A 80 -16.47 10.20 -5.66
N LYS A 81 -16.44 10.41 -6.97
CA LYS A 81 -17.08 11.56 -7.61
C LYS A 81 -18.33 11.05 -8.31
N TRP A 82 -19.40 10.89 -7.54
CA TRP A 82 -20.71 10.58 -8.12
C TRP A 82 -21.43 11.88 -8.49
N PRO A 83 -22.18 11.92 -9.60
CA PRO A 83 -22.92 13.12 -10.00
C PRO A 83 -24.02 13.51 -9.01
N TRP A 84 -24.41 12.62 -8.10
CA TRP A 84 -25.37 12.89 -7.01
C TRP A 84 -24.72 13.15 -5.65
N ARG A 85 -23.42 13.46 -5.58
CA ARG A 85 -22.78 13.86 -4.33
C ARG A 85 -23.10 15.31 -4.00
N LYS A 86 -23.71 15.52 -2.82
CA LYS A 86 -23.86 16.87 -2.26
C LYS A 86 -22.47 17.47 -1.98
N PRO A 87 -22.22 18.73 -2.37
CA PRO A 87 -20.99 19.42 -2.00
C PRO A 87 -20.91 19.55 -0.48
N ARG A 88 -19.70 19.42 0.07
CA ARG A 88 -19.46 19.58 1.50
C ARG A 88 -19.68 21.06 1.83
N SER A 89 -20.77 21.37 2.52
CA SER A 89 -21.07 22.74 3.00
C SER A 89 -19.93 23.20 3.89
N GLY A 90 -19.16 24.18 3.42
CA GLY A 90 -18.17 24.88 4.23
C GLY A 90 -18.90 25.73 5.25
N SER A 91 -18.53 25.57 6.53
CA SER A 91 -18.86 26.48 7.61
C SER A 91 -17.66 27.34 7.92
#